data_AF-A0AAU2LJ10-F1
#
_entry.id   AF-A0AAU2LJ10-F1
#
_cell.length_a   1.000
_cell.length_b   1.000
_cell.length_c   1.000
_cell.angle_alpha   90.00
_cell.angle_beta   90.00
_cell.angle_gamma   90.00
#
_symmetry.space_group_name_H-M   'P 1'
#
loop_
_entity.id
_entity.type
_entity.pdbx_description
1 polymer ?
#
loop_
_entity_poly.entity_id
_entity_poly.type
_entity_poly.pdbx_seq_one_letter_code
_entity_poly.pdbx_strand_id
1 'polypeptide(L)'
;MPTPLASAATEPAAPFASEDGAYPGAAQILAQKGIKLVRGDGNITLADCKADAKQIRVMTVEDPAANRAGTYCFASSAATGLLTLELPRVFAIDAADQPLTASLTADGATKTVTIAKDGYASVGEGQIGGARSTLVEIRVTGPASANAPAPSGDTTLAFAGKLTVGDSKRFCTAALVDPYWVVTAKNCFADNPADLASVGAGAPKDKTTVTVGRTDLATSGGHTTDIIELAPHTDRDLVMARLAKPALDVTPIALSTAPLTASEALTVAGFGRTGTEWAPSKLHSAAFSVSNIDAVGFALTAKTPANATVCKGDAGGPAVRTENGKPALVGITSRSWQGGCLDSGQTATGAFGARIDGAQDWIKQVRFTTATIKNVTSNRCAWVPWQTPDSGAVVKQIDCDAKFADQLWKIEPVAGGSYQIRNLTSNRCMWVPWQTPENGAVVKQIDCDAKFADQLWKMEPVAGGSYQIRNLTSNRCMWVPWQTPENGAVVKQIDCDAKFADQLWKI
;
A
#
# COMPACT_ATOMS: atom_id res chain seq x y z
N MET A 1 1.46 54.05 -23.05
CA MET A 1 1.05 52.63 -22.98
C MET A 1 2.02 51.94 -22.03
N PRO A 2 1.58 51.34 -20.91
CA PRO A 2 2.50 50.63 -20.03
C PRO A 2 2.92 49.31 -20.69
N THR A 3 4.21 49.03 -20.62
CA THR A 3 4.87 47.81 -21.08
C THR A 3 4.28 46.59 -20.35
N PRO A 4 3.94 45.47 -21.01
CA PRO A 4 3.50 44.29 -20.30
C PRO A 4 4.66 43.75 -19.47
N LEU A 5 4.40 43.49 -18.18
CA LEU A 5 5.30 42.71 -17.33
C LEU A 5 5.48 41.32 -17.95
N ALA A 6 6.73 40.91 -18.10
CA ALA A 6 7.08 39.58 -18.58
C ALA A 6 6.39 38.52 -17.71
N SER A 7 5.69 37.58 -18.36
CA SER A 7 5.15 36.39 -17.71
C SER A 7 6.31 35.68 -17.00
N ALA A 8 6.24 35.60 -15.67
CA ALA A 8 7.16 34.77 -14.90
C ALA A 8 7.05 33.33 -15.45
N ALA A 9 8.15 32.79 -15.95
CA ALA A 9 8.22 31.38 -16.31
C ALA A 9 7.98 30.58 -15.01
N THR A 10 6.94 29.77 -14.99
CA THR A 10 6.63 28.86 -13.88
C THR A 10 7.84 27.94 -13.70
N GLU A 11 8.53 28.02 -12.57
CA GLU A 11 9.60 27.07 -12.26
C GLU A 11 9.05 25.63 -12.33
N PRO A 12 9.84 24.67 -12.83
CA PRO A 12 9.41 23.28 -12.89
C PRO A 12 9.10 22.79 -11.48
N ALA A 13 7.98 22.08 -11.31
CA ALA A 13 7.66 21.45 -10.04
C ALA A 13 8.61 20.27 -9.78
N ALA A 14 8.98 20.05 -8.52
CA ALA A 14 9.78 18.90 -8.13
C ALA A 14 9.12 17.57 -8.59
N PRO A 15 9.91 16.58 -9.02
CA PRO A 15 9.40 15.28 -9.42
C PRO A 15 8.83 14.49 -8.23
N PHE A 16 7.99 13.51 -8.51
CA PHE A 16 7.46 12.60 -7.50
C PHE A 16 8.55 11.70 -6.95
N ALA A 17 8.48 11.46 -5.64
CA ALA A 17 9.40 10.60 -4.92
C ALA A 17 8.92 9.14 -4.90
N SER A 18 8.03 8.71 -5.81
CA SER A 18 7.69 7.30 -5.98
C SER A 18 8.79 6.59 -6.78
N GLU A 19 9.25 5.43 -6.32
CA GLU A 19 10.26 4.64 -7.02
C GLU A 19 9.65 3.98 -8.24
N ASP A 20 10.13 4.33 -9.42
CA ASP A 20 9.70 3.74 -10.68
C ASP A 20 10.50 2.49 -11.05
N GLY A 21 11.31 1.91 -10.18
CA GLY A 21 12.10 0.71 -10.46
C GLY A 21 13.11 0.89 -11.58
N ALA A 22 13.38 2.11 -12.06
CA ALA A 22 14.37 2.33 -13.11
C ALA A 22 15.76 1.95 -12.61
N TYR A 23 16.46 1.10 -13.36
CA TYR A 23 17.75 0.59 -12.92
C TYR A 23 18.79 1.73 -12.81
N PRO A 24 19.43 1.93 -11.65
CA PRO A 24 20.41 3.00 -11.44
C PRO A 24 21.60 2.93 -12.41
N GLY A 25 21.89 4.04 -13.10
CA GLY A 25 23.05 4.13 -14.00
C GLY A 25 22.91 3.33 -15.30
N ALA A 26 21.68 2.95 -15.68
CA ALA A 26 21.40 2.12 -16.85
C ALA A 26 22.04 2.62 -18.15
N ALA A 27 22.02 3.94 -18.40
CA ALA A 27 22.56 4.53 -19.63
C ALA A 27 24.09 4.39 -19.70
N GLN A 28 24.78 4.62 -18.59
CA GLN A 28 26.23 4.48 -18.47
C GLN A 28 26.63 3.01 -18.62
N ILE A 29 25.88 2.10 -17.98
CA ILE A 29 26.12 0.66 -18.08
C ILE A 29 25.93 0.18 -19.52
N LEU A 30 24.91 0.64 -20.24
CA LEU A 30 24.71 0.30 -21.64
C LEU A 30 25.90 0.76 -22.50
N ALA A 31 26.33 2.00 -22.34
CA ALA A 31 27.44 2.55 -23.11
C ALA A 31 28.76 1.79 -22.85
N GLN A 32 29.02 1.41 -21.60
CA GLN A 32 30.29 0.81 -21.19
C GLN A 32 30.33 -0.71 -21.32
N LYS A 33 29.20 -1.39 -21.10
CA LYS A 33 29.12 -2.84 -20.95
C LYS A 33 28.18 -3.51 -21.96
N GLY A 34 27.61 -2.77 -22.92
CA GLY A 34 26.80 -3.36 -24.01
C GLY A 34 25.52 -4.08 -23.56
N ILE A 35 25.07 -3.84 -22.33
CA ILE A 35 23.88 -4.43 -21.71
C ILE A 35 22.90 -3.33 -21.30
N LYS A 36 21.64 -3.45 -21.72
CA LYS A 36 20.62 -2.49 -21.32
C LYS A 36 19.89 -3.02 -20.10
N LEU A 37 20.16 -2.44 -18.93
CA LEU A 37 19.37 -2.70 -17.73
C LEU A 37 18.17 -1.78 -17.72
N VAL A 38 16.98 -2.32 -17.53
CA VAL A 38 15.74 -1.56 -17.73
C VAL A 38 15.13 -1.21 -16.38
N ARG A 39 14.60 -2.21 -15.67
CA ARG A 39 13.92 -2.01 -14.38
C ARG A 39 14.13 -3.21 -13.46
N GLY A 40 13.95 -3.00 -12.17
CA GLY A 40 13.95 -4.08 -11.20
C GLY A 40 13.51 -3.63 -9.82
N ASP A 41 13.60 -4.55 -8.86
CA ASP A 41 13.25 -4.33 -7.46
C ASP A 41 14.46 -4.05 -6.56
N GLY A 42 15.65 -3.92 -7.15
CA GLY A 42 16.91 -3.72 -6.45
C GLY A 42 17.50 -4.97 -5.80
N ASN A 43 16.83 -6.13 -5.89
CA ASN A 43 17.35 -7.37 -5.33
C ASN A 43 18.28 -8.13 -6.28
N ILE A 44 18.31 -7.76 -7.56
CA ILE A 44 19.23 -8.30 -8.56
C ILE A 44 19.99 -7.14 -9.19
N THR A 45 21.30 -7.10 -8.99
CA THR A 45 22.16 -6.02 -9.51
C THR A 45 23.34 -6.58 -10.30
N LEU A 46 23.69 -5.91 -11.40
CA LEU A 46 24.91 -6.21 -12.14
C LEU A 46 26.14 -6.05 -11.23
N ALA A 47 27.01 -7.05 -11.22
CA ALA A 47 28.21 -7.11 -10.43
C ALA A 47 29.41 -7.49 -11.30
N ASP A 48 30.61 -7.21 -10.82
CA ASP A 48 31.81 -7.74 -11.47
C ASP A 48 31.89 -9.25 -11.23
N CYS A 49 32.26 -9.98 -12.28
CA CYS A 49 32.40 -11.42 -12.22
C CYS A 49 33.59 -11.82 -11.37
N LYS A 50 33.32 -12.52 -10.26
CA LYS A 50 34.35 -13.06 -9.35
C LYS A 50 34.31 -14.59 -9.40
N ALA A 51 35.47 -15.22 -9.63
CA ALA A 51 35.56 -16.66 -9.87
C ALA A 51 35.01 -17.48 -8.69
N ASP A 52 35.24 -17.03 -7.48
CA ASP A 52 34.88 -17.63 -6.19
C ASP A 52 33.51 -17.20 -5.65
N ALA A 53 32.90 -16.14 -6.22
CA ALA A 53 31.59 -15.69 -5.79
C ALA A 53 30.47 -16.52 -6.41
N LYS A 54 29.45 -16.80 -5.59
CA LYS A 54 28.17 -17.36 -6.03
C LYS A 54 27.35 -16.21 -6.63
N GLN A 55 27.39 -16.09 -7.95
CA GLN A 55 26.73 -15.05 -8.72
C GLN A 55 25.97 -15.71 -9.87
N ILE A 56 24.78 -15.21 -10.18
CA ILE A 56 24.08 -15.63 -11.40
C ILE A 56 24.95 -15.22 -12.58
N ARG A 57 25.34 -16.17 -13.44
CA ARG A 57 26.18 -15.91 -14.60
C ARG A 57 25.37 -16.09 -15.87
N VAL A 58 25.41 -15.07 -16.73
CA VAL A 58 24.76 -15.08 -18.03
C VAL A 58 25.83 -15.00 -19.10
N MET A 59 25.94 -16.05 -19.90
CA MET A 59 27.00 -16.19 -20.91
C MET A 59 26.45 -15.79 -22.27
N THR A 60 27.23 -14.97 -22.98
CA THR A 60 26.84 -14.38 -24.26
C THR A 60 27.92 -14.55 -25.31
N VAL A 61 27.53 -14.52 -26.58
CA VAL A 61 28.51 -14.44 -27.66
C VAL A 61 29.16 -13.05 -27.62
N GLU A 62 30.44 -13.01 -27.22
CA GLU A 62 31.23 -11.80 -27.12
C GLU A 62 31.23 -11.00 -28.43
N ASP A 63 31.13 -9.69 -28.32
CA ASP A 63 31.13 -8.76 -29.44
C ASP A 63 31.73 -7.43 -29.01
N PRO A 64 33.04 -7.24 -29.24
CA PRO A 64 33.75 -6.03 -28.87
C PRO A 64 33.20 -4.77 -29.54
N ALA A 65 32.63 -4.88 -30.75
CA ALA A 65 32.06 -3.72 -31.44
C ALA A 65 30.79 -3.18 -30.76
N ALA A 66 30.08 -4.05 -30.03
CA ALA A 66 28.91 -3.71 -29.23
C ALA A 66 29.24 -3.54 -27.73
N ASN A 67 30.52 -3.58 -27.32
CA ASN A 67 30.97 -3.67 -25.93
C ASN A 67 30.33 -4.85 -25.16
N ARG A 68 29.93 -5.92 -25.85
CA ARG A 68 29.26 -7.07 -25.22
C ARG A 68 30.30 -8.08 -24.75
N ALA A 69 30.34 -8.32 -23.44
CA ALA A 69 31.26 -9.28 -22.82
C ALA A 69 30.78 -10.72 -22.95
N GLY A 70 31.70 -11.68 -22.93
CA GLY A 70 31.36 -13.11 -22.96
C GLY A 70 30.58 -13.61 -21.73
N THR A 71 30.62 -12.88 -20.60
CA THR A 71 29.88 -13.22 -19.38
C THR A 71 29.49 -11.97 -18.61
N TYR A 72 28.25 -11.96 -18.09
CA TYR A 72 27.74 -10.97 -17.15
C TYR A 72 27.38 -11.67 -15.85
N CYS A 73 27.72 -11.05 -14.71
CA CYS A 73 27.43 -11.60 -13.40
C CYS A 73 26.47 -10.69 -12.64
N PHE A 74 25.51 -11.29 -11.95
CA PHE A 74 24.52 -10.59 -11.14
C PHE A 74 24.59 -11.09 -9.70
N ALA A 75 24.57 -10.15 -8.76
CA ALA A 75 24.39 -10.42 -7.35
C ALA A 75 22.90 -10.44 -7.02
N SER A 76 22.49 -11.36 -6.15
CA SER A 76 21.16 -11.39 -5.54
C SER A 76 21.28 -11.05 -4.05
N SER A 77 20.55 -10.05 -3.57
CA SER A 77 20.57 -9.64 -2.15
C SER A 77 19.40 -10.19 -1.33
N ALA A 78 18.41 -10.81 -1.98
CA ALA A 78 17.23 -11.37 -1.35
C ALA A 78 16.87 -12.74 -1.93
N ALA A 79 15.99 -13.45 -1.22
CA ALA A 79 15.46 -14.75 -1.65
C ALA A 79 14.57 -14.64 -2.90
N THR A 80 14.02 -13.46 -3.18
CA THR A 80 13.27 -13.17 -4.41
C THR A 80 13.79 -11.89 -5.02
N GLY A 81 13.74 -11.79 -6.34
CA GLY A 81 14.17 -10.58 -7.03
C GLY A 81 13.65 -10.51 -8.45
N LEU A 82 13.57 -9.31 -9.00
CA LEU A 82 13.18 -9.06 -10.39
C LEU A 82 14.16 -8.09 -11.05
N LEU A 83 14.64 -8.48 -12.23
CA LEU A 83 15.37 -7.61 -13.13
C LEU A 83 14.89 -7.83 -14.56
N THR A 84 14.50 -6.74 -15.21
CA THR A 84 14.23 -6.67 -16.65
C THR A 84 15.41 -5.97 -17.33
N LEU A 85 15.77 -6.48 -18.50
CA LEU A 85 16.97 -6.09 -19.23
C LEU A 85 16.81 -6.38 -20.72
N GLU A 86 17.76 -5.97 -21.54
CA GLU A 86 17.93 -6.47 -22.90
C GLU A 86 19.41 -6.87 -23.04
N LEU A 87 19.67 -8.17 -22.98
CA LEU A 87 21.00 -8.74 -23.18
C LEU A 87 20.98 -9.70 -24.38
N PRO A 88 21.47 -9.27 -25.56
CA PRO A 88 21.44 -10.08 -26.76
C PRO A 88 22.41 -11.26 -26.73
N ARG A 89 22.15 -12.25 -27.59
CA ARG A 89 23.06 -13.38 -27.89
C ARG A 89 23.42 -14.21 -26.65
N VAL A 90 22.47 -14.41 -25.75
CA VAL A 90 22.63 -15.26 -24.56
C VAL A 90 22.53 -16.72 -24.98
N PHE A 91 23.54 -17.52 -24.60
CA PHE A 91 23.60 -18.93 -24.96
C PHE A 91 23.58 -19.88 -23.74
N ALA A 92 23.83 -19.36 -22.54
CA ALA A 92 23.75 -20.14 -21.31
C ALA A 92 23.55 -19.27 -20.08
N ILE A 93 22.97 -19.87 -19.04
CA ILE A 93 22.72 -19.25 -17.75
C ILE A 93 23.09 -20.24 -16.64
N ASP A 94 23.93 -19.81 -15.72
CA ASP A 94 24.25 -20.50 -14.46
C ASP A 94 23.55 -19.77 -13.32
N ALA A 95 22.68 -20.47 -12.60
CA ALA A 95 21.88 -19.90 -11.53
C ALA A 95 22.67 -19.76 -10.21
N ALA A 96 23.88 -20.31 -10.14
CA ALA A 96 24.71 -20.37 -8.95
C ALA A 96 23.87 -20.82 -7.74
N ASP A 97 23.84 -20.06 -6.65
CA ASP A 97 23.19 -20.49 -5.42
C ASP A 97 21.69 -20.13 -5.33
N GLN A 98 21.11 -19.51 -6.36
CA GLN A 98 19.73 -19.03 -6.38
C GLN A 98 18.87 -19.85 -7.36
N PRO A 99 17.71 -20.38 -6.97
CA PRO A 99 16.74 -20.83 -7.97
C PRO A 99 16.17 -19.60 -8.69
N LEU A 100 16.01 -19.69 -10.02
CA LEU A 100 15.54 -18.57 -10.81
C LEU A 100 14.72 -19.00 -12.03
N THR A 101 13.97 -18.05 -12.59
CA THR A 101 13.46 -18.13 -13.95
C THR A 101 14.08 -17.06 -14.82
N ALA A 102 14.37 -17.38 -16.07
CA ALA A 102 14.91 -16.45 -17.06
C ALA A 102 14.03 -16.44 -18.32
N SER A 103 13.58 -15.28 -18.74
CA SER A 103 12.74 -15.12 -19.93
C SER A 103 13.58 -14.61 -21.09
N LEU A 104 13.57 -15.33 -22.21
CA LEU A 104 14.35 -15.01 -23.41
C LEU A 104 13.43 -14.82 -24.61
N THR A 105 13.68 -13.79 -25.40
CA THR A 105 12.96 -13.49 -26.65
C THR A 105 13.80 -13.82 -27.86
N ALA A 106 13.23 -14.57 -28.81
CA ALA A 106 13.78 -14.84 -30.13
C ALA A 106 12.63 -14.86 -31.15
N ASP A 107 12.85 -14.32 -32.35
CA ASP A 107 11.86 -14.30 -33.44
C ASP A 107 10.47 -13.75 -33.03
N GLY A 108 10.45 -12.77 -32.12
CA GLY A 108 9.23 -12.13 -31.61
C GLY A 108 8.48 -12.93 -30.53
N ALA A 109 8.96 -14.11 -30.14
CA ALA A 109 8.37 -14.95 -29.10
C ALA A 109 9.25 -15.02 -27.85
N THR A 110 8.63 -14.93 -26.67
CA THR A 110 9.32 -15.04 -25.37
C THR A 110 9.11 -16.43 -24.76
N LYS A 111 10.18 -17.07 -24.32
CA LYS A 111 10.17 -18.34 -23.59
C LYS A 111 10.85 -18.17 -22.24
N THR A 112 10.23 -18.70 -21.19
CA THR A 112 10.79 -18.70 -19.83
C THR A 112 11.40 -20.06 -19.53
N VAL A 113 12.63 -20.08 -19.04
CA VAL A 113 13.30 -21.27 -18.52
C VAL A 113 13.38 -21.19 -17.01
N THR A 114 13.14 -22.31 -16.33
CA THR A 114 13.31 -22.44 -14.88
C THR A 114 14.62 -23.16 -14.61
N ILE A 115 15.46 -22.57 -13.76
CA ILE A 115 16.76 -23.10 -13.39
C ILE A 115 16.76 -23.28 -11.88
N ALA A 116 16.95 -24.53 -11.44
CA ALA A 116 17.06 -24.83 -10.02
C ALA A 116 18.34 -24.21 -9.43
N LYS A 117 18.37 -24.10 -8.10
CA LYS A 117 19.59 -23.81 -7.37
C LYS A 117 20.72 -24.77 -7.79
N ASP A 118 21.92 -24.23 -7.93
CA ASP A 118 23.14 -24.89 -8.43
C ASP A 118 23.00 -25.44 -9.87
N GLY A 119 21.96 -24.97 -10.58
CA GLY A 119 21.62 -25.42 -11.92
C GLY A 119 22.22 -24.58 -13.04
N TYR A 120 22.33 -25.21 -14.20
CA TYR A 120 22.81 -24.61 -15.45
C TYR A 120 21.80 -24.90 -16.56
N ALA A 121 21.56 -23.92 -17.43
CA ALA A 121 20.74 -24.08 -18.61
C ALA A 121 21.47 -23.57 -19.87
N SER A 122 21.60 -24.44 -20.87
CA SER A 122 21.88 -24.01 -22.26
C SER A 122 20.60 -23.42 -22.85
N VAL A 123 20.68 -22.20 -23.39
CA VAL A 123 19.54 -21.45 -23.95
C VAL A 123 19.92 -20.85 -25.30
N GLY A 124 18.96 -20.40 -26.09
CA GLY A 124 19.24 -19.76 -27.39
C GLY A 124 20.21 -20.57 -28.25
N GLU A 125 21.25 -19.93 -28.77
CA GLU A 125 22.27 -20.55 -29.63
C GLU A 125 23.13 -21.63 -28.94
N GLY A 126 23.03 -21.79 -27.62
CA GLY A 126 23.68 -22.88 -26.88
C GLY A 126 22.96 -24.23 -27.04
N GLN A 127 21.75 -24.24 -27.61
CA GLN A 127 21.00 -25.43 -27.96
C GLN A 127 21.20 -25.76 -29.45
N ILE A 128 21.21 -27.06 -29.80
CA ILE A 128 21.32 -27.48 -31.21
C ILE A 128 20.13 -26.92 -31.98
N GLY A 129 20.41 -26.07 -32.98
CA GLY A 129 19.39 -25.37 -33.78
C GLY A 129 18.66 -24.24 -33.05
N GLY A 130 19.14 -23.81 -31.88
CA GLY A 130 18.52 -22.74 -31.12
C GLY A 130 18.73 -21.36 -31.74
N ALA A 131 17.69 -20.52 -31.67
CA ALA A 131 17.70 -19.17 -32.23
C ALA A 131 18.55 -18.19 -31.41
N ARG A 132 18.91 -17.07 -32.03
CA ARG A 132 19.57 -15.93 -31.36
C ARG A 132 18.59 -15.31 -30.36
N SER A 133 18.88 -15.47 -29.08
CA SER A 133 17.99 -15.06 -28.00
C SER A 133 18.50 -13.82 -27.28
N THR A 134 17.58 -12.93 -26.93
CA THR A 134 17.81 -11.80 -26.02
C THR A 134 17.20 -12.16 -24.66
N LEU A 135 18.00 -12.15 -23.59
CA LEU A 135 17.49 -12.26 -22.24
C LEU A 135 16.77 -10.96 -21.87
N VAL A 136 15.49 -11.08 -21.48
CA VAL A 136 14.61 -9.95 -21.19
C VAL A 136 14.18 -9.84 -19.73
N GLU A 137 14.29 -10.94 -18.98
CA GLU A 137 13.95 -10.94 -17.55
C GLU A 137 14.74 -12.02 -16.80
N ILE A 138 15.17 -11.70 -15.58
CA ILE A 138 15.63 -12.64 -14.56
C ILE A 138 14.74 -12.46 -13.34
N ARG A 139 14.21 -13.56 -12.81
CA ARG A 139 13.52 -13.61 -11.52
C ARG A 139 14.19 -14.60 -10.60
N VAL A 140 14.67 -14.16 -9.46
CA VAL A 140 15.09 -15.07 -8.39
C VAL A 140 13.82 -15.53 -7.66
N THR A 141 13.68 -16.84 -7.47
CA THR A 141 12.44 -17.49 -7.00
C THR A 141 12.69 -18.35 -5.75
N GLY A 142 13.67 -17.96 -4.93
CA GLY A 142 13.98 -18.63 -3.68
C GLY A 142 12.84 -18.53 -2.67
N PRO A 143 12.70 -19.52 -1.77
CA PRO A 143 11.75 -19.43 -0.67
C PRO A 143 12.18 -18.31 0.28
N ALA A 144 11.21 -17.59 0.85
CA ALA A 144 11.49 -16.65 1.94
C ALA A 144 12.28 -17.37 3.04
N SER A 145 13.24 -16.67 3.66
CA SER A 145 14.09 -17.26 4.70
C SER A 145 13.21 -17.77 5.86
N ALA A 146 13.18 -19.10 6.04
CA ALA A 146 12.45 -19.74 7.14
C ALA A 146 12.98 -19.30 8.53
N ASN A 147 14.21 -18.79 8.57
CA ASN A 147 14.91 -18.36 9.78
C ASN A 147 15.27 -16.87 9.73
N ALA A 148 14.41 -16.03 9.13
CA ALA A 148 14.61 -14.59 9.16
C ALA A 148 14.74 -14.11 10.63
N PRO A 149 15.77 -13.30 10.96
CA PRO A 149 16.03 -12.88 12.33
C PRO A 149 14.82 -12.14 12.90
N ALA A 150 14.60 -12.21 14.21
CA ALA A 150 13.55 -11.42 14.85
C ALA A 150 13.81 -9.91 14.67
N PRO A 151 12.77 -9.05 14.66
CA PRO A 151 12.96 -7.60 14.66
C PRO A 151 13.89 -7.17 15.79
N SER A 152 14.86 -6.31 15.48
CA SER A 152 15.78 -5.74 16.47
C SER A 152 15.91 -4.23 16.23
N GLY A 153 16.14 -3.46 17.30
CA GLY A 153 16.27 -2.01 17.22
C GLY A 153 14.97 -1.25 17.52
N ASP A 154 14.96 0.03 17.15
CA ASP A 154 13.84 0.95 17.41
C ASP A 154 12.64 0.62 16.51
N THR A 155 11.48 0.35 17.14
CA THR A 155 10.21 0.05 16.49
C THR A 155 9.20 1.19 16.62
N THR A 156 9.61 2.36 17.13
CA THR A 156 8.73 3.54 17.30
C THR A 156 8.05 3.97 16.00
N LEU A 157 8.69 3.71 14.85
CA LEU A 157 8.19 4.02 13.51
C LEU A 157 7.67 2.79 12.75
N ALA A 158 7.41 1.66 13.41
CA ALA A 158 6.97 0.42 12.76
C ALA A 158 5.57 0.51 12.10
N PHE A 159 4.81 1.58 12.32
CA PHE A 159 3.60 1.90 11.53
C PHE A 159 3.94 2.31 10.09
N ALA A 160 5.17 2.75 9.81
CA ALA A 160 5.64 2.99 8.46
C ALA A 160 5.82 1.65 7.75
N GLY A 161 5.38 1.58 6.49
CA GLY A 161 5.44 0.37 5.69
C GLY A 161 5.89 0.61 4.27
N LYS A 162 6.32 -0.45 3.59
CA LYS A 162 6.65 -0.45 2.16
C LYS A 162 5.44 -0.93 1.36
N LEU A 163 5.06 -0.16 0.35
CA LEU A 163 4.10 -0.51 -0.69
C LEU A 163 4.85 -0.97 -1.94
N THR A 164 4.43 -2.10 -2.50
CA THR A 164 4.88 -2.61 -3.80
C THR A 164 3.68 -2.68 -4.74
N VAL A 165 3.70 -1.87 -5.79
CA VAL A 165 2.61 -1.75 -6.77
C VAL A 165 3.01 -2.45 -8.07
N GLY A 166 2.18 -3.39 -8.52
CA GLY A 166 2.26 -4.05 -9.82
C GLY A 166 3.55 -4.81 -10.06
N ASP A 167 3.72 -5.99 -9.46
CA ASP A 167 4.90 -6.87 -9.65
C ASP A 167 6.23 -6.08 -9.74
N SER A 168 6.48 -5.26 -8.70
CA SER A 168 7.66 -4.39 -8.60
C SER A 168 7.78 -3.26 -9.64
N LYS A 169 6.69 -2.89 -10.32
CA LYS A 169 6.61 -1.71 -11.21
C LYS A 169 6.87 -0.42 -10.46
N ARG A 170 6.42 -0.31 -9.21
CA ARG A 170 6.63 0.88 -8.37
C ARG A 170 6.73 0.53 -6.89
N PHE A 171 7.55 1.29 -6.17
CA PHE A 171 7.62 1.24 -4.71
C PHE A 171 7.32 2.60 -4.08
N CYS A 172 6.66 2.55 -2.94
CA CYS A 172 6.35 3.71 -2.11
C CYS A 172 6.45 3.32 -0.63
N THR A 173 6.39 4.33 0.23
CA THR A 173 6.18 4.17 1.67
C THR A 173 4.70 4.43 2.01
N ALA A 174 4.22 3.94 3.14
CA ALA A 174 2.89 4.21 3.68
C ALA A 174 2.92 4.33 5.21
N ALA A 175 1.84 4.79 5.82
CA ALA A 175 1.67 4.82 7.27
C ALA A 175 0.35 4.17 7.70
N LEU A 176 0.41 3.18 8.60
CA LEU A 176 -0.76 2.51 9.17
C LEU A 176 -1.51 3.47 10.11
N VAL A 177 -2.73 3.86 9.76
CA VAL A 177 -3.59 4.78 10.54
C VAL A 177 -4.78 4.08 11.19
N ASP A 178 -5.00 2.83 10.81
CA ASP A 178 -6.02 1.91 11.31
C ASP A 178 -5.59 0.47 11.02
N PRO A 179 -6.02 -0.56 11.78
CA PRO A 179 -5.67 -1.95 11.47
C PRO A 179 -6.01 -2.37 10.02
N TYR A 180 -6.99 -1.73 9.38
CA TYR A 180 -7.35 -1.99 7.98
C TYR A 180 -6.81 -0.99 6.98
N TRP A 181 -6.20 0.13 7.41
CA TRP A 181 -5.91 1.22 6.50
C TRP A 181 -4.52 1.78 6.70
N VAL A 182 -3.81 1.88 5.59
CA VAL A 182 -2.65 2.77 5.48
C VAL A 182 -3.04 4.03 4.72
N VAL A 183 -2.45 5.16 5.07
CA VAL A 183 -2.44 6.36 4.23
C VAL A 183 -1.10 6.46 3.51
N THR A 184 -1.12 6.88 2.26
CA THR A 184 0.06 7.05 1.41
C THR A 184 -0.20 8.13 0.35
N ALA A 185 0.76 8.37 -0.51
CA ALA A 185 0.63 9.33 -1.60
C ALA A 185 -0.16 8.72 -2.77
N LYS A 186 -1.09 9.49 -3.34
CA LYS A 186 -1.96 9.04 -4.44
C LYS A 186 -1.17 8.69 -5.69
N ASN A 187 -0.08 9.43 -5.96
CA ASN A 187 0.81 9.21 -7.10
C ASN A 187 1.40 7.78 -7.17
N CYS A 188 1.44 7.05 -6.06
CA CYS A 188 1.86 5.65 -6.02
C CYS A 188 0.98 4.72 -6.87
N PHE A 189 -0.29 5.08 -7.08
CA PHE A 189 -1.25 4.26 -7.81
C PHE A 189 -1.58 4.79 -9.21
N ALA A 190 -1.02 5.94 -9.60
CA ALA A 190 -1.25 6.52 -10.92
C ALA A 190 -0.31 5.90 -11.97
N ASP A 191 -0.79 5.64 -13.19
CA ASP A 191 0.11 5.20 -14.27
C ASP A 191 1.15 6.28 -14.58
N ASN A 192 0.67 7.51 -14.77
CA ASN A 192 1.48 8.71 -14.78
C ASN A 192 1.36 9.40 -13.41
N PRO A 193 2.45 9.48 -12.61
CA PRO A 193 2.42 10.15 -11.30
C PRO A 193 1.90 11.61 -11.34
N ALA A 194 2.01 12.30 -12.48
CA ALA A 194 1.49 13.65 -12.64
C ALA A 194 -0.04 13.71 -12.85
N ASP A 195 -0.68 12.62 -13.23
CA ASP A 195 -2.13 12.53 -13.44
C ASP A 195 -2.82 11.88 -12.22
N LEU A 196 -2.89 12.65 -11.13
CA LEU A 196 -3.51 12.20 -9.89
C LEU A 196 -5.03 12.00 -9.99
N ALA A 197 -5.68 12.58 -11.00
CA ALA A 197 -7.11 12.43 -11.22
C ALA A 197 -7.48 11.05 -11.78
N SER A 198 -6.50 10.35 -12.40
CA SER A 198 -6.68 8.98 -12.89
C SER A 198 -6.88 7.92 -11.79
N VAL A 199 -6.49 8.23 -10.55
CA VAL A 199 -6.63 7.31 -9.41
C VAL A 199 -8.06 7.41 -8.86
N GLY A 200 -8.90 6.42 -9.23
CA GLY A 200 -10.28 6.30 -8.77
C GLY A 200 -10.43 5.56 -7.44
N ALA A 201 -11.61 5.69 -6.83
CA ALA A 201 -11.99 4.87 -5.69
C ALA A 201 -12.31 3.44 -6.13
N GLY A 202 -12.01 2.45 -5.27
CA GLY A 202 -12.23 1.03 -5.56
C GLY A 202 -10.93 0.22 -5.59
N ALA A 203 -10.93 -0.96 -6.22
CA ALA A 203 -9.75 -1.82 -6.25
C ALA A 203 -8.57 -1.15 -6.99
N PRO A 204 -7.32 -1.32 -6.52
CA PRO A 204 -6.15 -0.89 -7.27
C PRO A 204 -6.10 -1.53 -8.66
N LYS A 205 -5.67 -0.77 -9.68
CA LYS A 205 -5.49 -1.27 -11.05
C LYS A 205 -4.45 -2.40 -11.11
N ASP A 206 -3.33 -2.18 -10.43
CA ASP A 206 -2.22 -3.13 -10.34
C ASP A 206 -2.27 -3.85 -8.99
N LYS A 207 -1.98 -5.17 -8.96
CA LYS A 207 -1.86 -5.91 -7.70
C LYS A 207 -0.84 -5.21 -6.80
N THR A 208 -1.27 -4.88 -5.59
CA THR A 208 -0.46 -4.11 -4.65
C THR A 208 -0.36 -4.84 -3.32
N THR A 209 0.84 -4.88 -2.75
CA THR A 209 1.08 -5.40 -1.40
C THR A 209 1.63 -4.30 -0.50
N VAL A 210 1.34 -4.39 0.79
CA VAL A 210 1.93 -3.55 1.83
C VAL A 210 2.57 -4.43 2.89
N THR A 211 3.72 -4.01 3.42
CA THR A 211 4.34 -4.58 4.62
C THR A 211 4.52 -3.51 5.68
N VAL A 212 3.90 -3.68 6.86
CA VAL A 212 4.01 -2.82 8.04
C VAL A 212 4.47 -3.63 9.26
N GLY A 213 4.75 -2.97 10.38
CA GLY A 213 5.03 -3.64 11.66
C GLY A 213 6.47 -4.12 11.85
N ARG A 214 7.38 -3.77 10.93
CA ARG A 214 8.83 -4.01 11.05
C ARG A 214 9.61 -2.92 10.33
N THR A 215 10.72 -2.51 10.93
CA THR A 215 11.62 -1.48 10.41
C THR A 215 12.78 -2.06 9.58
N ASP A 216 12.88 -3.39 9.47
CA ASP A 216 13.74 -4.07 8.52
C ASP A 216 12.91 -5.16 7.82
N LEU A 217 12.78 -5.06 6.50
CA LEU A 217 11.99 -6.00 5.71
C LEU A 217 12.65 -7.38 5.59
N ALA A 218 13.93 -7.50 5.98
CA ALA A 218 14.64 -8.77 6.03
C ALA A 218 14.37 -9.57 7.34
N THR A 219 13.77 -8.96 8.36
CA THR A 219 13.43 -9.65 9.63
C THR A 219 12.09 -10.37 9.53
N SER A 220 11.86 -11.37 10.39
CA SER A 220 10.54 -11.97 10.58
C SER A 220 9.57 -11.00 11.28
N GLY A 221 8.28 -11.38 11.39
CA GLY A 221 7.25 -10.56 12.03
C GLY A 221 6.63 -9.50 11.11
N GLY A 222 5.97 -8.51 11.70
CA GLY A 222 5.17 -7.53 10.95
C GLY A 222 3.94 -8.13 10.27
N HIS A 223 3.34 -7.36 9.38
CA HIS A 223 2.13 -7.74 8.67
C HIS A 223 2.26 -7.40 7.19
N THR A 224 2.16 -8.44 6.34
CA THR A 224 2.19 -8.30 4.88
C THR A 224 0.86 -8.75 4.31
N THR A 225 0.22 -7.89 3.52
CA THR A 225 -1.10 -8.18 2.94
C THR A 225 -1.33 -7.42 1.64
N ASP A 226 -2.29 -7.88 0.85
CA ASP A 226 -2.72 -7.20 -0.38
C ASP A 226 -3.51 -5.92 -0.03
N ILE A 227 -3.42 -4.91 -0.90
CA ILE A 227 -4.33 -3.76 -0.89
C ILE A 227 -5.51 -4.06 -1.81
N ILE A 228 -6.73 -3.91 -1.29
CA ILE A 228 -7.97 -4.30 -1.99
C ILE A 228 -8.90 -3.14 -2.30
N GLU A 229 -8.69 -1.97 -1.70
CA GLU A 229 -9.50 -0.78 -1.95
C GLU A 229 -8.66 0.48 -1.77
N LEU A 230 -8.91 1.45 -2.64
CA LEU A 230 -8.38 2.80 -2.61
C LEU A 230 -9.53 3.77 -2.36
N ALA A 231 -9.31 4.71 -1.46
CA ALA A 231 -10.13 5.89 -1.28
C ALA A 231 -9.20 7.11 -1.49
N PRO A 232 -9.16 7.71 -2.69
CA PRO A 232 -8.35 8.89 -2.96
C PRO A 232 -8.97 10.14 -2.32
N HIS A 233 -8.13 11.03 -1.77
CA HIS A 233 -8.58 12.36 -1.35
C HIS A 233 -8.89 13.22 -2.58
N THR A 234 -9.79 14.19 -2.50
CA THR A 234 -10.25 14.94 -3.68
C THR A 234 -9.24 15.98 -4.18
N ASP A 235 -8.58 16.72 -3.28
CA ASP A 235 -7.73 17.88 -3.61
C ASP A 235 -6.23 17.71 -3.27
N ARG A 236 -5.86 16.59 -2.62
CA ARG A 236 -4.51 16.32 -2.12
C ARG A 236 -3.93 15.07 -2.76
N ASP A 237 -2.61 14.99 -2.82
CA ASP A 237 -1.87 13.77 -3.17
C ASP A 237 -1.88 12.77 -2.00
N LEU A 238 -3.09 12.39 -1.58
CA LEU A 238 -3.36 11.46 -0.49
C LEU A 238 -4.32 10.38 -0.97
N VAL A 239 -4.09 9.15 -0.51
CA VAL A 239 -4.99 8.03 -0.68
C VAL A 239 -4.95 7.15 0.57
N MET A 240 -6.13 6.73 1.01
CA MET A 240 -6.30 5.67 1.98
C MET A 240 -6.35 4.35 1.22
N ALA A 241 -5.51 3.40 1.60
CA ALA A 241 -5.39 2.09 0.98
C ALA A 241 -5.73 1.00 1.99
N ARG A 242 -6.75 0.21 1.66
CA ARG A 242 -7.34 -0.81 2.54
C ARG A 242 -6.58 -2.12 2.43
N LEU A 243 -6.19 -2.66 3.57
CA LEU A 243 -5.57 -3.96 3.75
C LEU A 243 -6.62 -5.08 3.60
N ALA A 244 -6.27 -6.14 2.88
CA ALA A 244 -7.12 -7.34 2.76
C ALA A 244 -7.28 -8.06 4.10
N LYS A 245 -6.19 -8.16 4.87
CA LYS A 245 -6.16 -8.71 6.23
C LYS A 245 -5.75 -7.62 7.21
N PRO A 246 -6.39 -7.46 8.36
CA PRO A 246 -6.03 -6.40 9.30
C PRO A 246 -4.67 -6.65 9.96
N ALA A 247 -3.91 -5.58 10.19
CA ALA A 247 -2.68 -5.58 10.95
C ALA A 247 -2.97 -5.39 12.46
N LEU A 248 -3.59 -6.38 13.11
CA LEU A 248 -4.03 -6.27 14.51
C LEU A 248 -2.87 -6.17 15.51
N ASP A 249 -1.71 -6.72 15.16
CA ASP A 249 -0.51 -6.73 16.02
C ASP A 249 0.40 -5.51 15.80
N VAL A 250 -0.01 -4.56 14.95
CA VAL A 250 0.75 -3.34 14.65
C VAL A 250 -0.01 -2.14 15.18
N THR A 251 0.62 -1.36 16.07
CA THR A 251 0.00 -0.14 16.59
C THR A 251 -0.08 0.92 15.49
N PRO A 252 -1.28 1.39 15.09
CA PRO A 252 -1.41 2.46 14.11
C PRO A 252 -0.94 3.81 14.67
N ILE A 253 -0.47 4.70 13.80
CA ILE A 253 -0.11 6.07 14.20
C ILE A 253 -1.35 6.91 14.46
N ALA A 254 -1.31 7.71 15.54
CA ALA A 254 -2.34 8.71 15.82
C ALA A 254 -2.23 9.91 14.86
N LEU A 255 -3.35 10.50 14.46
CA LEU A 255 -3.35 11.73 13.66
C LEU A 255 -3.12 12.93 14.58
N SER A 256 -2.15 13.80 14.26
CA SER A 256 -1.96 15.06 14.98
C SER A 256 -3.18 15.96 14.76
N THR A 257 -3.63 16.64 15.82
CA THR A 257 -4.72 17.64 15.78
C THR A 257 -4.21 19.07 15.88
N ALA A 258 -2.93 19.24 16.20
CA ALA A 258 -2.30 20.55 16.29
C ALA A 258 -1.93 21.05 14.88
N PRO A 259 -2.21 22.33 14.55
CA PRO A 259 -1.91 22.87 13.24
C PRO A 259 -0.42 22.79 12.92
N LEU A 260 -0.11 22.70 11.63
CA LEU A 260 1.27 22.77 11.14
C LEU A 260 1.85 24.19 11.36
N THR A 261 3.10 24.26 11.82
CA THR A 261 3.81 25.50 12.14
C THR A 261 5.12 25.61 11.36
N ALA A 262 5.42 26.81 10.85
CA ALA A 262 6.66 27.04 10.13
C ALA A 262 7.88 26.82 11.03
N SER A 263 8.96 26.28 10.48
CA SER A 263 10.22 25.95 11.14
C SER A 263 10.15 24.86 12.21
N GLU A 264 8.99 24.23 12.45
CA GLU A 264 8.94 23.03 13.28
C GLU A 264 9.75 21.89 12.64
N ALA A 265 10.31 21.03 13.49
CA ALA A 265 11.01 19.84 13.03
C ALA A 265 10.05 18.67 13.00
N LEU A 266 9.94 18.04 11.83
CA LEU A 266 9.26 16.75 11.65
C LEU A 266 10.29 15.67 11.38
N THR A 267 10.07 14.49 11.95
CA THR A 267 10.77 13.27 11.55
C THR A 267 10.06 12.68 10.34
N VAL A 268 10.78 12.52 9.23
CA VAL A 268 10.28 11.87 8.02
C VAL A 268 10.92 10.49 7.94
N ALA A 269 10.12 9.47 7.66
CA ALA A 269 10.60 8.09 7.54
C ALA A 269 10.16 7.42 6.24
N GLY A 270 11.01 6.55 5.69
CA GLY A 270 10.75 5.86 4.43
C GLY A 270 11.71 4.72 4.10
N PHE A 271 11.29 3.91 3.13
CA PHE A 271 12.04 2.80 2.54
C PHE A 271 12.58 3.15 1.14
N GLY A 272 12.68 4.44 0.81
CA GLY A 272 13.22 4.92 -0.45
C GLY A 272 14.72 4.72 -0.58
N ARG A 273 15.23 4.99 -1.79
CA ARG A 273 16.67 4.98 -2.11
C ARG A 273 17.44 5.79 -1.07
N THR A 274 18.68 5.38 -0.82
CA THR A 274 19.66 6.25 -0.18
C THR A 274 20.59 6.86 -1.23
N GLY A 275 21.64 7.56 -0.81
CA GLY A 275 22.69 8.00 -1.74
C GLY A 275 23.48 6.85 -2.37
N THR A 276 23.42 5.65 -1.79
CA THR A 276 24.25 4.50 -2.21
C THR A 276 23.46 3.21 -2.44
N GLU A 277 22.21 3.14 -1.99
CA GLU A 277 21.40 1.92 -2.03
C GLU A 277 20.09 2.15 -2.79
N TRP A 278 19.78 1.25 -3.73
CA TRP A 278 18.62 1.39 -4.61
C TRP A 278 17.31 0.99 -3.95
N ALA A 279 17.25 -0.14 -3.25
CA ALA A 279 16.01 -0.62 -2.64
C ALA A 279 16.26 -1.12 -1.22
N PRO A 280 16.44 -0.21 -0.25
CA PRO A 280 16.78 -0.63 1.10
C PRO A 280 15.71 -1.51 1.74
N SER A 281 16.18 -2.48 2.53
CA SER A 281 15.29 -3.26 3.41
C SER A 281 14.96 -2.51 4.70
N LYS A 282 15.87 -1.63 5.14
CA LYS A 282 15.74 -0.91 6.42
C LYS A 282 14.99 0.40 6.24
N LEU A 283 14.14 0.69 7.21
CA LEU A 283 13.48 1.98 7.35
C LEU A 283 14.54 2.99 7.78
N HIS A 284 14.57 4.12 7.09
CA HIS A 284 15.41 5.25 7.46
C HIS A 284 14.55 6.41 7.90
N SER A 285 15.11 7.30 8.70
CA SER A 285 14.45 8.55 9.05
C SER A 285 15.45 9.68 9.25
N ALA A 286 14.98 10.90 9.05
CA ALA A 286 15.73 12.12 9.31
C ALA A 286 14.80 13.26 9.73
N ALA A 287 15.35 14.28 10.37
CA ALA A 287 14.61 15.47 10.77
C ALA A 287 14.64 16.51 9.64
N PHE A 288 13.48 17.10 9.36
CA PHE A 288 13.27 18.14 8.37
C PHE A 288 12.53 19.32 9.00
N SER A 289 12.90 20.54 8.59
CA SER A 289 12.19 21.77 8.96
C SER A 289 11.06 22.06 7.98
N VAL A 290 9.90 22.45 8.49
CA VAL A 290 8.73 22.81 7.69
C VAL A 290 8.80 24.25 7.19
N SER A 291 8.38 24.50 5.96
CA SER A 291 8.20 25.84 5.38
C SER A 291 7.07 25.85 4.33
N ASN A 292 6.74 27.02 3.77
CA ASN A 292 5.81 27.19 2.65
C ASN A 292 4.50 26.39 2.81
N ILE A 293 3.84 26.57 3.96
CA ILE A 293 2.59 25.87 4.29
C ILE A 293 1.44 26.51 3.50
N ASP A 294 0.67 25.71 2.77
CA ASP A 294 -0.53 26.12 2.05
C ASP A 294 -1.75 25.25 2.42
N ALA A 295 -2.86 25.38 1.71
CA ALA A 295 -4.10 24.67 2.01
C ALA A 295 -4.03 23.13 1.87
N VAL A 296 -3.08 22.61 1.08
CA VAL A 296 -3.00 21.20 0.71
C VAL A 296 -1.65 20.55 1.06
N GLY A 297 -0.61 21.33 1.31
CA GLY A 297 0.72 20.81 1.57
C GLY A 297 1.69 21.78 2.25
N PHE A 298 2.95 21.37 2.27
CA PHE A 298 4.06 22.09 2.86
C PHE A 298 5.40 21.65 2.23
N ALA A 299 6.42 22.49 2.38
CA ALA A 299 7.78 22.19 2.00
C ALA A 299 8.59 21.66 3.20
N LEU A 300 9.55 20.81 2.89
CA LEU A 300 10.49 20.17 3.81
C LEU A 300 11.92 20.51 3.39
N THR A 301 12.73 20.91 4.36
CA THR A 301 14.18 21.14 4.18
C THR A 301 14.95 20.36 5.22
N ALA A 302 16.05 19.72 4.82
CA ALA A 302 16.90 18.95 5.71
C ALA A 302 17.27 19.74 6.97
N LYS A 303 17.12 19.12 8.14
CA LYS A 303 17.56 19.67 9.42
C LYS A 303 18.69 18.84 10.00
N THR A 304 18.43 17.55 10.22
CA THR A 304 19.41 16.63 10.81
C THR A 304 19.30 15.23 10.19
N PRO A 305 20.37 14.74 9.55
CA PRO A 305 21.58 15.48 9.16
C PRO A 305 21.27 16.56 8.11
N ALA A 306 22.17 17.54 7.95
CA ALA A 306 21.95 18.69 7.04
C ALA A 306 21.90 18.30 5.54
N ASN A 307 22.40 17.12 5.20
CA ASN A 307 22.34 16.54 3.86
C ASN A 307 21.22 15.48 3.71
N ALA A 308 20.31 15.37 4.69
CA ALA A 308 19.14 14.51 4.56
C ALA A 308 18.32 14.90 3.32
N THR A 309 17.72 13.92 2.67
CA THR A 309 16.93 14.12 1.46
C THR A 309 15.81 13.10 1.43
N VAL A 310 14.73 13.43 0.73
CA VAL A 310 13.66 12.49 0.40
C VAL A 310 13.97 11.94 -0.99
N CYS A 311 14.00 10.62 -1.16
CA CYS A 311 14.37 9.98 -2.42
C CYS A 311 13.20 9.23 -3.04
N LYS A 312 13.37 8.79 -4.30
CA LYS A 312 12.49 7.79 -4.92
C LYS A 312 12.26 6.60 -3.97
N GLY A 313 11.00 6.24 -3.77
CA GLY A 313 10.49 5.24 -2.83
C GLY A 313 10.02 5.80 -1.48
N ASP A 314 10.42 7.03 -1.13
CA ASP A 314 9.95 7.69 0.10
C ASP A 314 8.59 8.35 -0.06
N ALA A 315 8.06 8.55 -1.28
CA ALA A 315 6.69 9.04 -1.45
C ALA A 315 5.70 8.16 -0.67
N GLY A 316 4.76 8.81 0.01
CA GLY A 316 3.81 8.16 0.90
C GLY A 316 4.32 7.95 2.33
N GLY A 317 5.58 8.30 2.60
CA GLY A 317 6.20 8.20 3.91
C GLY A 317 5.63 9.17 4.94
N PRO A 318 5.51 8.77 6.21
CA PRO A 318 4.99 9.61 7.27
C PRO A 318 5.98 10.73 7.65
N ALA A 319 5.47 11.96 7.69
CA ALA A 319 6.08 13.06 8.42
C ALA A 319 5.39 13.19 9.79
N VAL A 320 6.16 13.02 10.87
CA VAL A 320 5.63 12.90 12.23
C VAL A 320 6.28 13.91 13.17
N ARG A 321 5.53 14.30 14.20
CA ARG A 321 6.06 15.00 15.37
C ARG A 321 5.83 14.15 16.62
N THR A 322 6.43 14.53 17.74
CA THR A 322 6.16 13.91 19.04
C THR A 322 5.07 14.69 19.76
N GLU A 323 3.97 14.02 20.10
CA GLU A 323 2.89 14.54 20.95
C GLU A 323 2.69 13.59 22.12
N ASN A 324 2.72 14.10 23.35
CA ASN A 324 2.56 13.30 24.58
C ASN A 324 3.52 12.08 24.63
N GLY A 325 4.76 12.26 24.18
CA GLY A 325 5.78 11.20 24.14
C GLY A 325 5.57 10.12 23.07
N LYS A 326 4.61 10.30 22.15
CA LYS A 326 4.31 9.36 21.07
C LYS A 326 4.36 10.04 19.70
N PRO A 327 4.64 9.30 18.62
CA PRO A 327 4.58 9.85 17.27
C PRO A 327 3.13 10.18 16.88
N ALA A 328 2.92 11.34 16.29
CA ALA A 328 1.66 11.79 15.71
C ALA A 328 1.87 12.20 14.26
N LEU A 329 0.99 11.74 13.37
CA LEU A 329 1.09 11.94 11.93
C LEU A 329 0.65 13.35 11.56
N VAL A 330 1.52 14.06 10.83
CA VAL A 330 1.34 15.46 10.45
C VAL A 330 1.20 15.62 8.93
N GLY A 331 1.91 14.79 8.17
CA GLY A 331 1.93 14.87 6.72
C GLY A 331 2.41 13.58 6.07
N ILE A 332 2.31 13.55 4.75
CA ILE A 332 2.73 12.45 3.90
C ILE A 332 3.62 13.01 2.80
N THR A 333 4.84 12.49 2.66
CA THR A 333 5.77 12.90 1.60
C THR A 333 5.22 12.57 0.21
N SER A 334 5.53 13.42 -0.77
CA SER A 334 5.01 13.26 -2.14
C SER A 334 6.09 13.48 -3.19
N ARG A 335 6.75 14.66 -3.16
CA ARG A 335 7.72 15.09 -4.17
C ARG A 335 9.06 15.44 -3.54
N SER A 336 10.12 15.37 -4.34
CA SER A 336 11.46 15.76 -3.91
C SER A 336 12.33 16.10 -5.11
N TRP A 337 13.24 17.06 -4.92
CA TRP A 337 14.30 17.35 -5.87
C TRP A 337 15.40 16.28 -5.89
N GLN A 338 15.42 15.38 -4.90
CA GLN A 338 16.28 14.18 -4.85
C GLN A 338 17.79 14.45 -4.90
N GLY A 339 18.23 15.65 -4.50
CA GLY A 339 19.65 15.95 -4.38
C GLY A 339 20.32 14.97 -3.41
N GLY A 340 21.41 14.34 -3.85
CA GLY A 340 22.14 13.34 -3.07
C GLY A 340 21.55 11.92 -3.08
N CYS A 341 20.43 11.67 -3.78
CA CYS A 341 19.89 10.32 -3.96
C CYS A 341 20.65 9.55 -5.05
N LEU A 342 20.69 8.22 -4.95
CA LEU A 342 21.31 7.36 -5.97
C LEU A 342 20.71 7.61 -7.36
N ASP A 343 21.60 7.86 -8.33
CA ASP A 343 21.28 8.15 -9.74
C ASP A 343 20.51 9.46 -9.98
N SER A 344 20.55 10.38 -9.00
CA SER A 344 20.06 11.75 -9.18
C SER A 344 21.18 12.67 -9.67
N GLY A 345 20.92 13.39 -10.77
CA GLY A 345 21.78 14.46 -11.25
C GLY A 345 21.52 15.83 -10.61
N GLN A 346 20.56 15.90 -9.67
CA GLN A 346 20.15 17.15 -9.03
C GLN A 346 20.99 17.44 -7.78
N THR A 347 21.15 18.72 -7.44
CA THR A 347 21.81 19.15 -6.19
C THR A 347 20.82 19.64 -5.14
N ALA A 348 19.63 20.09 -5.55
CA ALA A 348 18.60 20.56 -4.64
C ALA A 348 17.98 19.41 -3.83
N THR A 349 17.82 19.59 -2.51
CA THR A 349 17.32 18.56 -1.58
C THR A 349 15.90 18.84 -1.05
N GLY A 350 15.27 19.94 -1.50
CA GLY A 350 13.94 20.31 -1.06
C GLY A 350 12.90 19.24 -1.39
N ALA A 351 12.01 18.97 -0.44
CA ALA A 351 10.93 18.00 -0.58
C ALA A 351 9.57 18.62 -0.21
N PHE A 352 8.49 17.94 -0.59
CA PHE A 352 7.14 18.43 -0.41
C PHE A 352 6.23 17.31 0.07
N GLY A 353 5.32 17.64 0.98
CA GLY A 353 4.36 16.71 1.54
C GLY A 353 2.93 17.26 1.50
N ALA A 354 1.96 16.35 1.44
CA ALA A 354 0.56 16.66 1.67
C ALA A 354 0.29 16.72 3.18
N ARG A 355 -0.45 17.73 3.61
CA ARG A 355 -0.78 17.93 5.04
C ARG A 355 -1.95 17.05 5.46
N ILE A 356 -1.94 16.55 6.70
CA ILE A 356 -3.00 15.69 7.26
C ILE A 356 -4.07 16.51 7.98
N ASP A 357 -3.70 17.65 8.57
CA ASP A 357 -4.69 18.58 9.13
C ASP A 357 -5.62 19.12 8.05
N GLY A 358 -6.91 19.17 8.36
CA GLY A 358 -7.99 19.38 7.38
C GLY A 358 -8.38 18.13 6.57
N ALA A 359 -7.58 17.07 6.55
CA ALA A 359 -7.95 15.76 5.97
C ALA A 359 -8.33 14.72 7.04
N GLN A 360 -8.22 15.05 8.33
CA GLN A 360 -8.48 14.11 9.43
C GLN A 360 -9.90 13.57 9.43
N ASP A 361 -10.90 14.42 9.17
CA ASP A 361 -12.29 13.98 9.15
C ASP A 361 -12.58 13.08 7.95
N TRP A 362 -11.93 13.32 6.81
CA TRP A 362 -11.93 12.39 5.70
C TRP A 362 -11.26 11.06 6.08
N ILE A 363 -10.08 11.05 6.73
CA ILE A 363 -9.44 9.81 7.19
C ILE A 363 -10.37 9.06 8.14
N LYS A 364 -10.96 9.75 9.13
CA LYS A 364 -11.92 9.14 10.06
C LYS A 364 -13.11 8.57 9.30
N GLN A 365 -13.71 9.32 8.39
CA GLN A 365 -14.85 8.87 7.59
C GLN A 365 -14.49 7.63 6.76
N VAL A 366 -13.35 7.63 6.08
CA VAL A 366 -12.87 6.48 5.32
C VAL A 366 -12.62 5.28 6.23
N ARG A 367 -12.03 5.47 7.42
CA ARG A 367 -11.90 4.39 8.41
C ARG A 367 -13.26 3.84 8.82
N PHE A 368 -14.23 4.70 9.11
CA PHE A 368 -15.60 4.31 9.44
C PHE A 368 -16.31 3.60 8.28
N THR A 369 -15.86 3.77 7.03
CA THR A 369 -16.40 2.96 5.94
C THR A 369 -16.10 1.49 6.12
N THR A 370 -15.29 1.03 7.08
CA THR A 370 -15.29 -0.37 7.49
C THR A 370 -15.18 -0.54 9.00
N ALA A 371 -16.16 -1.19 9.59
CA ALA A 371 -16.24 -1.36 11.03
C ALA A 371 -16.79 -2.72 11.44
N THR A 372 -16.48 -3.12 12.66
CA THR A 372 -17.29 -4.08 13.40
C THR A 372 -18.52 -3.36 13.94
N ILE A 373 -19.69 -3.98 13.86
CA ILE A 373 -20.92 -3.42 14.46
C ILE A 373 -21.19 -4.19 15.76
N LYS A 374 -20.72 -3.64 16.88
CA LYS A 374 -20.69 -4.31 18.20
C LYS A 374 -21.86 -3.90 19.08
N ASN A 375 -22.68 -4.85 19.51
CA ASN A 375 -23.79 -4.60 20.41
C ASN A 375 -23.29 -4.17 21.80
N VAL A 376 -23.88 -3.13 22.38
CA VAL A 376 -23.43 -2.58 23.67
C VAL A 376 -23.71 -3.53 24.83
N THR A 377 -24.81 -4.28 24.80
CA THR A 377 -25.17 -5.23 25.87
C THR A 377 -24.28 -6.47 25.85
N SER A 378 -24.21 -7.17 24.71
CA SER A 378 -23.52 -8.47 24.63
C SER A 378 -22.01 -8.35 24.41
N ASN A 379 -21.51 -7.18 24.01
CA ASN A 379 -20.15 -6.97 23.51
C ASN A 379 -19.78 -7.86 22.29
N ARG A 380 -20.77 -8.33 21.55
CA ARG A 380 -20.60 -9.17 20.35
C ARG A 380 -20.87 -8.39 19.07
N CYS A 381 -20.26 -8.84 17.98
CA CYS A 381 -20.30 -8.20 16.69
C CYS A 381 -21.35 -8.83 15.79
N ALA A 382 -22.07 -7.99 15.03
CA ALA A 382 -22.94 -8.45 13.95
C ALA A 382 -22.10 -9.17 12.90
N TRP A 383 -22.55 -10.33 12.44
CA TRP A 383 -21.85 -11.14 11.45
C TRP A 383 -22.79 -11.96 10.58
N VAL A 384 -22.28 -12.45 9.46
CA VAL A 384 -22.98 -13.39 8.58
C VAL A 384 -22.44 -14.80 8.83
N PRO A 385 -23.24 -15.72 9.40
CA PRO A 385 -22.78 -17.04 9.76
C PRO A 385 -22.16 -17.82 8.61
N TRP A 386 -21.06 -18.51 8.91
CA TRP A 386 -20.37 -19.43 8.00
C TRP A 386 -19.90 -18.78 6.70
N GLN A 387 -19.70 -17.46 6.70
CA GLN A 387 -19.31 -16.75 5.48
C GLN A 387 -20.30 -16.98 4.32
N THR A 388 -21.56 -17.27 4.65
CA THR A 388 -22.58 -17.63 3.66
C THR A 388 -22.70 -16.52 2.63
N PRO A 389 -22.41 -16.77 1.34
CA PRO A 389 -22.43 -15.70 0.35
C PRO A 389 -23.86 -15.29 0.01
N ASP A 390 -24.84 -16.20 0.11
CA ASP A 390 -26.17 -16.05 -0.49
C ASP A 390 -27.03 -14.91 0.08
N SER A 391 -27.82 -14.30 -0.80
CA SER A 391 -28.94 -13.44 -0.40
C SER A 391 -29.90 -14.21 0.51
N GLY A 392 -30.34 -13.56 1.58
CA GLY A 392 -31.20 -14.17 2.60
C GLY A 392 -30.44 -14.82 3.78
N ALA A 393 -29.10 -14.82 3.78
CA ALA A 393 -28.36 -15.19 4.98
C ALA A 393 -28.70 -14.25 6.15
N VAL A 394 -28.90 -14.83 7.33
CA VAL A 394 -29.35 -14.12 8.54
C VAL A 394 -28.18 -13.46 9.24
N VAL A 395 -28.31 -12.18 9.57
CA VAL A 395 -27.33 -11.50 10.44
C VAL A 395 -27.53 -11.95 11.88
N LYS A 396 -26.45 -12.39 12.51
CA LYS A 396 -26.44 -12.82 13.92
C LYS A 396 -25.36 -12.05 14.67
N GLN A 397 -25.24 -12.25 15.98
CA GLN A 397 -24.08 -11.79 16.74
C GLN A 397 -23.08 -12.93 17.01
N ILE A 398 -21.81 -12.60 17.16
CA ILE A 398 -20.73 -13.49 17.60
C ILE A 398 -19.65 -12.71 18.34
N ASP A 399 -18.83 -13.38 19.15
CA ASP A 399 -17.63 -12.78 19.73
C ASP A 399 -16.81 -12.05 18.66
N CYS A 400 -16.53 -10.78 18.94
CA CYS A 400 -15.85 -9.90 18.01
C CYS A 400 -14.42 -10.38 17.75
N ASP A 401 -14.13 -10.68 16.49
CA ASP A 401 -12.80 -11.00 16.03
C ASP A 401 -12.62 -10.42 14.63
N ALA A 402 -11.95 -9.26 14.62
CA ALA A 402 -11.71 -8.43 13.45
C ALA A 402 -10.96 -9.19 12.32
N LYS A 403 -10.28 -10.30 12.61
CA LYS A 403 -9.63 -11.10 11.56
C LYS A 403 -10.62 -11.74 10.58
N PHE A 404 -11.90 -11.87 10.97
CA PHE A 404 -12.94 -12.49 10.17
C PHE A 404 -13.76 -11.43 9.41
N ALA A 405 -13.61 -11.43 8.07
CA ALA A 405 -14.27 -10.45 7.20
C ALA A 405 -15.81 -10.53 7.24
N ASP A 406 -16.38 -11.67 7.62
CA ASP A 406 -17.82 -11.88 7.80
C ASP A 406 -18.39 -11.16 9.03
N GLN A 407 -17.53 -10.66 9.93
CA GLN A 407 -17.89 -9.80 11.05
C GLN A 407 -17.67 -8.30 10.76
N LEU A 408 -17.15 -7.97 9.58
CA LEU A 408 -16.84 -6.61 9.17
C LEU A 408 -17.86 -6.11 8.16
N TRP A 409 -18.17 -4.82 8.28
CA TRP A 409 -19.20 -4.17 7.49
C TRP A 409 -18.68 -2.89 6.90
N LYS A 410 -18.89 -2.73 5.59
CA LYS A 410 -18.66 -1.51 4.87
C LYS A 410 -19.85 -0.56 5.06
N ILE A 411 -19.62 0.60 5.65
CA ILE A 411 -20.66 1.60 5.91
C ILE A 411 -20.59 2.65 4.80
N GLU A 412 -21.42 2.49 3.78
CA GLU A 412 -21.36 3.26 2.55
C GLU A 412 -22.43 4.36 2.56
N PRO A 413 -22.05 5.66 2.54
CA PRO A 413 -23.02 6.75 2.53
C PRO A 413 -23.82 6.75 1.22
N VAL A 414 -25.11 7.04 1.33
CA VAL A 414 -26.05 7.24 0.24
C VAL A 414 -26.57 8.68 0.30
N ALA A 415 -26.82 9.29 -0.86
CA ALA A 415 -27.37 10.64 -0.95
C ALA A 415 -28.64 10.77 -0.08
N GLY A 416 -28.71 11.83 0.73
CA GLY A 416 -29.80 12.02 1.71
C GLY A 416 -29.46 11.59 3.14
N GLY A 417 -28.23 11.16 3.42
CA GLY A 417 -27.74 10.95 4.79
C GLY A 417 -28.04 9.56 5.38
N SER A 418 -28.44 8.60 4.53
CA SER A 418 -28.56 7.19 4.87
C SER A 418 -27.33 6.39 4.46
N TYR A 419 -27.25 5.13 4.86
CA TYR A 419 -26.12 4.24 4.61
C TYR A 419 -26.59 2.88 4.11
N GLN A 420 -25.83 2.29 3.19
CA GLN A 420 -25.80 0.85 2.98
C GLN A 420 -24.77 0.22 3.91
N ILE A 421 -25.10 -0.92 4.52
CA ILE A 421 -24.21 -1.65 5.44
C ILE A 421 -23.84 -2.99 4.77
N ARG A 422 -22.70 -3.05 4.08
CA ARG A 422 -22.29 -4.18 3.23
C ARG A 422 -21.34 -5.13 3.94
N ASN A 423 -21.64 -6.42 3.99
CA ASN A 423 -20.72 -7.41 4.56
C ASN A 423 -19.48 -7.57 3.68
N LEU A 424 -18.29 -7.64 4.29
CA LEU A 424 -17.03 -7.69 3.54
C LEU A 424 -16.74 -9.05 2.91
N THR A 425 -17.36 -10.13 3.39
CA THR A 425 -17.20 -11.46 2.78
C THR A 425 -18.13 -11.64 1.60
N SER A 426 -19.42 -11.33 1.76
CA SER A 426 -20.42 -11.59 0.72
C SER A 426 -20.61 -10.44 -0.27
N ASN A 427 -20.09 -9.24 0.03
CA ASN A 427 -20.35 -7.99 -0.70
C ASN A 427 -21.85 -7.61 -0.79
N ARG A 428 -22.68 -8.15 0.10
CA ARG A 428 -24.13 -7.91 0.18
C ARG A 428 -24.51 -7.01 1.35
N CYS A 429 -25.62 -6.29 1.23
CA CYS A 429 -26.06 -5.26 2.17
C CYS A 429 -27.06 -5.81 3.18
N MET A 430 -26.98 -5.34 4.43
CA MET A 430 -28.00 -5.56 5.44
C MET A 430 -29.33 -4.98 4.96
N TRP A 431 -30.40 -5.76 5.10
CA TRP A 431 -31.75 -5.33 4.79
C TRP A 431 -32.78 -5.99 5.70
N VAL A 432 -33.97 -5.39 5.73
CA VAL A 432 -35.16 -5.96 6.37
C VAL A 432 -36.03 -6.59 5.27
N PRO A 433 -36.16 -7.91 5.21
CA PRO A 433 -36.88 -8.59 4.14
C PRO A 433 -38.31 -8.11 3.97
N TRP A 434 -38.74 -8.01 2.72
CA TRP A 434 -40.12 -7.72 2.33
C TRP A 434 -40.65 -6.39 2.86
N GLN A 435 -39.78 -5.44 3.20
CA GLN A 435 -40.19 -4.16 3.80
C GLN A 435 -41.04 -4.33 5.07
N THR A 436 -40.89 -5.47 5.74
CA THR A 436 -41.70 -5.88 6.90
C THR A 436 -41.66 -4.77 7.95
N PRO A 437 -42.78 -4.09 8.26
CA PRO A 437 -42.73 -3.00 9.22
C PRO A 437 -42.66 -3.52 10.66
N GLU A 438 -43.10 -4.74 10.96
CA GLU A 438 -43.31 -5.19 12.34
C GLU A 438 -42.02 -5.37 13.18
N ASN A 439 -42.17 -5.23 14.50
CA ASN A 439 -41.14 -5.64 15.46
C ASN A 439 -40.82 -7.13 15.29
N GLY A 440 -39.53 -7.46 15.40
CA GLY A 440 -39.06 -8.84 15.29
C GLY A 440 -38.79 -9.31 13.86
N ALA A 441 -38.91 -8.45 12.85
CA ALA A 441 -38.42 -8.76 11.51
C ALA A 441 -36.89 -8.99 11.55
N VAL A 442 -36.44 -10.05 10.88
CA VAL A 442 -35.05 -10.51 10.91
C VAL A 442 -34.20 -9.71 9.94
N VAL A 443 -33.07 -9.19 10.39
CA VAL A 443 -32.09 -8.56 9.51
C VAL A 443 -31.32 -9.64 8.75
N LYS A 444 -31.28 -9.51 7.43
CA LYS A 444 -30.59 -10.44 6.52
C LYS A 444 -29.64 -9.67 5.61
N GLN A 445 -28.89 -10.37 4.76
CA GLN A 445 -28.17 -9.75 3.65
C GLN A 445 -28.89 -9.94 2.31
N ILE A 446 -28.69 -9.02 1.36
CA ILE A 446 -29.16 -9.09 -0.03
C ILE A 446 -28.20 -8.33 -0.95
N ASP A 447 -28.25 -8.58 -2.25
CA ASP A 447 -27.54 -7.77 -3.24
C ASP A 447 -27.86 -6.27 -3.03
N CYS A 448 -26.81 -5.47 -2.91
CA CYS A 448 -26.90 -4.05 -2.60
C CYS A 448 -27.55 -3.26 -3.74
N ASP A 449 -28.65 -2.57 -3.44
CA ASP A 449 -29.30 -1.63 -4.34
C ASP A 449 -29.86 -0.45 -3.55
N ALA A 450 -29.19 0.70 -3.67
CA ALA A 450 -29.46 1.90 -2.88
C ALA A 450 -30.80 2.56 -3.20
N LYS A 451 -31.54 2.11 -4.21
CA LYS A 451 -32.90 2.61 -4.50
C LYS A 451 -33.96 2.09 -3.53
N PHE A 452 -33.65 1.01 -2.80
CA PHE A 452 -34.60 0.36 -1.90
C PHE A 452 -34.35 0.77 -0.44
N ALA A 453 -35.32 1.47 0.15
CA ALA A 453 -35.20 2.02 1.51
C ALA A 453 -35.09 0.96 2.61
N ASP A 454 -35.52 -0.28 2.38
CA ASP A 454 -35.37 -1.39 3.32
C ASP A 454 -33.94 -1.93 3.41
N GLN A 455 -33.07 -1.51 2.48
CA GLN A 455 -31.62 -1.72 2.54
C GLN A 455 -30.85 -0.50 3.07
N LEU A 456 -31.56 0.60 3.38
CA LEU A 456 -30.96 1.85 3.84
C LEU A 456 -31.14 2.03 5.34
N TRP A 457 -30.09 2.52 5.98
CA TRP A 457 -30.02 2.67 7.44
C TRP A 457 -29.59 4.09 7.80
N LYS A 458 -30.22 4.69 8.81
CA LYS A 458 -29.71 5.89 9.48
C LYS A 458 -28.86 5.48 10.67
N MET A 459 -27.73 6.14 10.85
CA MET A 459 -26.88 5.99 12.03
C MET A 459 -27.09 7.20 12.94
N GLU A 460 -27.86 7.00 13.99
CA GLU A 460 -28.27 8.07 14.90
C GLU A 460 -27.38 8.02 16.15
N PRO A 461 -26.50 9.01 16.38
CA PRO A 461 -25.59 8.98 17.51
C PRO A 461 -26.33 9.12 18.84
N VAL A 462 -25.89 8.37 19.84
CA VAL A 462 -26.37 8.39 21.22
C VAL A 462 -25.24 8.84 22.15
N ALA A 463 -25.58 9.54 23.22
CA ALA A 463 -24.61 9.99 24.22
C ALA A 463 -23.76 8.81 24.73
N GLY A 464 -22.44 8.99 24.78
CA GLY A 464 -21.49 7.91 25.13
C GLY A 464 -20.87 7.19 23.93
N GLY A 465 -21.12 7.64 22.70
CA GLY A 465 -20.41 7.19 21.50
C GLY A 465 -20.95 5.91 20.87
N SER A 466 -22.20 5.55 21.17
CA SER A 466 -22.93 4.48 20.50
C SER A 466 -23.92 5.04 19.47
N TYR A 467 -24.52 4.16 18.68
CA TYR A 467 -25.49 4.51 17.64
C TYR A 467 -26.75 3.66 17.76
N GLN A 468 -27.90 4.27 17.47
CA GLN A 468 -29.07 3.55 16.99
C GLN A 468 -28.97 3.41 15.47
N ILE A 469 -29.13 2.18 14.96
CA ILE A 469 -29.07 1.88 13.52
C ILE A 469 -30.50 1.65 13.05
N ARG A 470 -31.12 2.66 12.44
CA ARG A 470 -32.56 2.69 12.10
C ARG A 470 -32.79 2.38 10.63
N ASN A 471 -33.63 1.40 10.32
CA ASN A 471 -34.03 1.09 8.94
C ASN A 471 -34.94 2.20 8.38
N LEU A 472 -34.72 2.60 7.12
CA LEU A 472 -35.43 3.74 6.53
C LEU A 472 -36.89 3.42 6.15
N THR A 473 -37.22 2.15 5.88
CA THR A 473 -38.58 1.72 5.56
C THR A 473 -39.44 1.56 6.80
N SER A 474 -38.96 0.81 7.80
CA SER A 474 -39.76 0.50 9.00
C SER A 474 -39.67 1.57 10.09
N ASN A 475 -38.70 2.49 10.01
CA ASN A 475 -38.33 3.43 11.08
C ASN A 475 -37.96 2.77 12.43
N ARG A 476 -37.63 1.47 12.41
CA ARG A 476 -37.24 0.67 13.57
C ARG A 476 -35.73 0.48 13.64
N CYS A 477 -35.24 0.23 14.85
CA CYS A 477 -33.83 0.11 15.17
C CYS A 477 -33.38 -1.34 15.19
N MET A 478 -32.17 -1.58 14.71
CA MET A 478 -31.49 -2.87 14.81
C MET A 478 -31.23 -3.25 16.27
N TRP A 479 -31.52 -4.48 16.62
CA TRP A 479 -31.59 -4.95 18.00
C TRP A 479 -31.26 -6.44 18.13
N VAL A 480 -30.69 -6.82 19.27
CA VAL A 480 -30.51 -8.21 19.67
C VAL A 480 -31.61 -8.59 20.67
N PRO A 481 -32.50 -9.54 20.34
CA PRO A 481 -33.62 -9.88 21.18
C PRO A 481 -33.26 -10.27 22.61
N TRP A 482 -34.08 -9.84 23.57
CA TRP A 482 -34.04 -10.29 24.96
C TRP A 482 -32.70 -10.10 25.68
N GLN A 483 -31.87 -9.16 25.21
CA GLN A 483 -30.50 -8.99 25.72
C GLN A 483 -29.68 -10.29 25.67
N THR A 484 -30.08 -11.24 24.82
CA THR A 484 -29.47 -12.57 24.67
C THR A 484 -27.97 -12.39 24.47
N PRO A 485 -27.11 -12.79 25.43
CA PRO A 485 -25.69 -12.60 25.29
C PRO A 485 -25.09 -13.62 24.33
N GLU A 486 -25.74 -14.74 24.01
CA GLU A 486 -25.11 -15.87 23.34
C GLU A 486 -24.67 -15.59 21.89
N ASN A 487 -23.59 -16.26 21.48
CA ASN A 487 -23.22 -16.38 20.08
C ASN A 487 -24.37 -17.01 19.28
N GLY A 488 -24.65 -16.45 18.11
CA GLY A 488 -25.73 -16.91 17.24
C GLY A 488 -27.10 -16.30 17.54
N ALA A 489 -27.23 -15.36 18.48
CA ALA A 489 -28.46 -14.58 18.62
C ALA A 489 -28.75 -13.83 17.32
N VAL A 490 -30.01 -13.88 16.87
CA VAL A 490 -30.44 -13.30 15.59
C VAL A 490 -30.65 -11.80 15.74
N VAL A 491 -30.06 -11.01 14.84
CA VAL A 491 -30.29 -9.57 14.78
C VAL A 491 -31.64 -9.30 14.13
N LYS A 492 -32.46 -8.47 14.76
CA LYS A 492 -33.82 -8.11 14.34
C LYS A 492 -34.02 -6.61 14.39
N GLN A 493 -35.18 -6.13 13.96
CA GLN A 493 -35.61 -4.75 14.21
C GLN A 493 -36.63 -4.67 15.36
N ILE A 494 -36.64 -3.55 16.07
CA ILE A 494 -37.62 -3.19 17.09
C ILE A 494 -37.84 -1.67 17.13
N ASP A 495 -38.95 -1.20 17.70
CA ASP A 495 -39.15 0.22 17.96
C ASP A 495 -37.96 0.84 18.70
N CYS A 496 -37.48 1.97 18.17
CA CYS A 496 -36.29 2.64 18.66
C CYS A 496 -36.49 3.25 20.05
N ASP A 497 -35.68 2.83 21.02
CA ASP A 497 -35.61 3.43 22.34
C ASP A 497 -34.16 3.37 22.86
N ALA A 498 -33.50 4.53 22.86
CA ALA A 498 -32.08 4.66 23.16
C ALA A 498 -31.71 4.35 24.61
N LYS A 499 -32.70 4.14 25.50
CA LYS A 499 -32.42 3.71 26.88
C LYS A 499 -32.03 2.23 26.98
N PHE A 500 -32.31 1.43 25.96
CA PHE A 500 -32.03 0.01 25.94
C PHE A 500 -30.72 -0.29 25.20
N ALA A 501 -29.71 -0.74 25.94
CA ALA A 501 -28.36 -0.98 25.42
C ALA A 501 -28.29 -2.09 24.35
N ASP A 502 -29.26 -3.01 24.30
CA ASP A 502 -29.35 -4.07 23.29
C ASP A 502 -29.82 -3.55 21.92
N GLN A 503 -30.30 -2.30 21.85
CA GLN A 503 -30.57 -1.55 20.62
C GLN A 503 -29.42 -0.61 20.22
N LEU A 504 -28.36 -0.53 21.04
CA LEU A 504 -27.23 0.36 20.82
C LEU A 504 -26.03 -0.42 20.28
N TRP A 505 -25.33 0.22 19.34
CA TRP A 505 -24.18 -0.38 18.64
C TRP A 505 -22.97 0.54 18.68
N LYS A 506 -21.80 -0.01 18.95
CA LYS A 506 -20.50 0.64 18.75
C LYS A 506 -19.97 0.27 17.38
N ILE A 507 -19.46 1.27 16.67
CA ILE A 507 -18.96 1.18 15.29
C ILE A 507 -17.50 1.62 15.30
#